data_AF-A0A0G4PA56-F1
#
_entry.id   AF-A0A0G4PA56-F1
#
_cell.length_a   1.000
_cell.length_b   1.000
_cell.length_c   1.000
_cell.angle_alpha   90.00
_cell.angle_beta   90.00
_cell.angle_gamma   90.00
#
_symmetry.space_group_name_H-M   'P 1'
#
loop_
_entity.id
_entity.type
_entity.pdbx_description
1 polymer ?
#
loop_
_entity_poly.entity_id
_entity_poly.type
_entity_poly.pdbx_seq_one_letter_code
_entity_poly.pdbx_strand_id
1 'polypeptide(L)'
;MPTYVILKELESATCVAIWVVLLISSCAAFGLMLMWLSEDPQARDKLKQTKKKFLDDKKRLLAESKAIFDREAYLIEQIQRTENRMAKDGVDDAGLDLINVLENGLDVHRYKIRQNWRELSDLLERYTD
;
A
#
# COMPACT_ATOMS: atom_id res chain seq x y z
N MET A 1 18.04 7.35 22.40
CA MET A 1 17.71 6.02 21.82
C MET A 1 16.18 5.78 21.84
N PRO A 2 15.41 6.24 20.83
CA PRO A 2 14.01 5.83 20.64
C PRO A 2 13.73 5.15 19.28
N THR A 3 14.69 5.12 18.35
CA THR A 3 14.51 4.65 16.97
C THR A 3 14.19 3.15 16.84
N TYR A 4 14.66 2.32 17.78
CA TYR A 4 14.42 0.88 17.76
C TYR A 4 12.99 0.48 18.15
N VAL A 5 12.30 1.30 18.92
CA VAL A 5 10.92 1.01 19.36
C VAL A 5 9.94 1.24 18.20
N ILE A 6 10.13 2.33 17.46
CA ILE A 6 9.30 2.68 16.29
C ILE A 6 9.45 1.64 15.17
N LEU A 7 10.67 1.13 14.95
CA LEU A 7 10.89 0.10 13.93
C LEU A 7 10.17 -1.21 14.26
N LYS A 8 10.20 -1.63 15.54
CA LYS A 8 9.51 -2.83 16.00
C LYS A 8 7.99 -2.70 15.94
N GLU A 9 7.45 -1.52 16.24
CA GLU A 9 6.02 -1.28 16.13
C GLU A 9 5.55 -1.22 14.68
N LEU A 10 6.36 -0.68 13.77
CA LEU A 10 6.08 -0.69 12.34
C LEU A 10 6.13 -2.10 11.76
N GLU A 11 7.11 -2.91 12.18
CA GLU A 11 7.28 -4.30 11.74
C GLU A 11 6.16 -5.22 12.28
N SER A 12 5.68 -4.98 13.51
CA SER A 12 4.54 -5.72 14.05
C SER A 12 3.23 -5.34 13.34
N ALA A 13 3.02 -4.05 13.04
CA ALA A 13 1.85 -3.57 12.33
C ALA A 13 1.78 -4.10 10.88
N THR A 14 2.91 -4.15 10.17
CA THR A 14 2.95 -4.73 8.81
C THR A 14 2.72 -6.24 8.84
N CYS A 15 3.23 -6.95 9.84
CA CYS A 15 3.02 -8.39 10.00
C CYS A 15 1.53 -8.70 10.26
N VAL A 16 0.87 -7.96 11.17
CA VAL A 16 -0.57 -8.09 11.44
C VAL A 16 -1.39 -7.79 10.18
N ALA A 17 -1.04 -6.75 9.42
CA ALA A 17 -1.72 -6.44 8.16
C ALA A 17 -1.60 -7.58 7.12
N ILE A 18 -0.44 -8.22 7.01
CA ILE A 18 -0.22 -9.39 6.13
C ILE A 18 -1.09 -10.57 6.57
N TRP A 19 -1.17 -10.86 7.88
CA TRP A 19 -2.02 -11.93 8.41
C TRP A 19 -3.51 -11.71 8.15
N VAL A 20 -3.99 -10.47 8.30
CA VAL A 20 -5.39 -10.11 8.00
C VAL A 20 -5.70 -10.29 6.52
N VAL A 21 -4.79 -9.88 5.63
CA VAL A 21 -4.94 -10.07 4.18
C VAL A 21 -4.99 -11.55 3.79
N LEU A 22 -4.17 -12.39 4.43
CA LEU A 22 -4.17 -13.84 4.20
C LEU A 22 -5.47 -14.50 4.68
N LEU A 23 -5.99 -14.10 5.84
CA LEU A 23 -7.26 -14.61 6.36
C LEU A 23 -8.46 -14.24 5.48
N ILE A 24 -8.54 -12.98 5.06
CA ILE A 24 -9.61 -12.51 4.14
C ILE A 24 -9.51 -13.23 2.79
N SER A 25 -8.29 -13.44 2.27
CA SER A 25 -8.08 -14.21 1.04
C SER A 25 -8.53 -15.66 1.15
N SER A 26 -8.42 -16.27 2.34
CA SER A 26 -8.87 -17.64 2.59
C SER A 26 -10.41 -17.71 2.59
N CYS A 27 -11.09 -16.78 3.27
CA CYS A 27 -12.55 -16.70 3.31
C CYS A 27 -13.17 -16.46 1.92
N ALA A 28 -12.56 -15.59 1.10
CA ALA A 28 -13.02 -15.35 -0.27
C ALA A 28 -12.89 -16.59 -1.17
N ALA A 29 -11.88 -17.44 -0.94
CA ALA A 29 -11.70 -18.69 -1.69
C ALA A 29 -12.81 -19.72 -1.37
N PHE A 30 -13.28 -19.77 -0.12
CA PHE A 30 -14.38 -20.66 0.29
C PHE A 30 -15.74 -20.22 -0.28
N GLY A 31 -16.05 -18.92 -0.29
CA GLY A 31 -17.26 -18.39 -0.92
C GLY A 31 -17.32 -18.68 -2.43
N LEU A 32 -16.18 -18.59 -3.10
CA LEU A 32 -16.05 -18.91 -4.53
C LEU A 32 -16.30 -20.39 -4.83
N MET A 33 -15.93 -21.30 -3.93
CA MET A 33 -16.12 -22.75 -4.12
C MET A 33 -17.60 -23.15 -4.09
N LEU A 34 -18.40 -22.49 -3.24
CA LEU A 34 -19.86 -22.69 -3.15
C LEU A 34 -20.60 -22.17 -4.40
N MET A 35 -20.10 -21.10 -5.02
CA MET A 35 -20.71 -20.53 -6.23
C MET A 35 -20.45 -21.38 -7.50
N TRP A 36 -19.41 -22.22 -7.51
CA TRP A 36 -19.08 -23.12 -8.63
C TRP A 36 -20.05 -24.29 -8.79
N LEU A 37 -20.97 -24.52 -7.84
CA LEU A 37 -22.00 -25.55 -7.94
C LEU A 37 -23.22 -25.14 -8.78
N SER A 38 -23.27 -23.91 -9.32
CA SER A 38 -24.37 -23.46 -10.17
C SER A 38 -24.16 -23.87 -11.64
N GLU A 39 -25.16 -24.51 -12.24
CA GLU A 39 -25.13 -25.20 -13.55
C GLU A 39 -25.18 -24.28 -14.79
N ASP A 40 -25.26 -22.95 -14.65
CA ASP A 40 -25.44 -22.05 -15.79
C ASP A 40 -24.09 -21.63 -16.44
N PRO A 41 -23.78 -22.08 -17.68
CA PRO A 41 -22.53 -21.76 -18.35
C PRO A 41 -22.35 -20.26 -18.61
N GLN A 42 -23.46 -19.52 -18.79
CA GLN A 42 -23.41 -18.09 -19.06
C GLN A 42 -23.06 -17.29 -17.78
N ALA A 43 -23.52 -17.76 -16.62
CA ALA A 43 -23.13 -17.22 -15.32
C ALA A 43 -21.64 -17.50 -15.02
N ARG A 44 -21.15 -18.68 -15.41
CA ARG A 44 -19.75 -19.10 -15.21
C ARG A 44 -18.75 -18.26 -16.00
N ASP A 45 -19.07 -17.90 -17.24
CA ASP A 45 -18.18 -17.06 -18.07
C ASP A 45 -18.18 -15.60 -17.60
N LYS A 46 -19.33 -15.06 -17.19
CA LYS A 46 -19.40 -13.74 -16.52
C LYS A 46 -18.57 -13.75 -15.23
N LEU A 47 -18.67 -14.79 -14.39
CA LEU A 47 -17.89 -14.94 -13.17
C LEU A 47 -16.38 -14.97 -13.45
N LYS A 48 -15.94 -15.71 -14.49
CA LYS A 48 -14.53 -15.74 -14.90
C LYS A 48 -14.03 -14.37 -15.35
N GLN A 49 -14.83 -13.64 -16.12
CA GLN A 49 -14.47 -12.30 -16.60
C GLN A 49 -14.36 -11.30 -15.45
N THR A 50 -15.33 -11.32 -14.53
CA THR A 50 -15.35 -10.49 -13.32
C THR A 50 -14.16 -10.80 -12.41
N LYS A 51 -13.85 -12.08 -12.18
CA LYS A 51 -12.66 -12.50 -11.41
C LYS A 51 -11.35 -12.05 -12.05
N LYS A 52 -11.24 -12.13 -13.38
CA LYS A 52 -10.06 -11.67 -14.10
C LYS A 52 -9.87 -10.16 -13.92
N LYS A 53 -10.93 -9.37 -14.09
CA LYS A 53 -10.91 -7.92 -13.90
C LYS A 53 -10.47 -7.55 -12.48
N PHE A 54 -11.04 -8.20 -11.46
CA PHE A 54 -10.63 -7.99 -10.07
C PHE A 54 -9.14 -8.25 -9.83
N LEU A 55 -8.62 -9.35 -10.36
CA LEU A 55 -7.20 -9.70 -10.23
C LEU A 55 -6.30 -8.68 -10.94
N ASP A 56 -6.70 -8.20 -12.12
CA ASP A 56 -5.96 -7.21 -12.88
C ASP A 56 -5.97 -5.85 -12.17
N ASP A 57 -7.11 -5.41 -11.64
CA ASP A 57 -7.25 -4.17 -10.85
C ASP A 57 -6.42 -4.23 -9.57
N LYS A 58 -6.43 -5.36 -8.85
CA LYS A 58 -5.59 -5.59 -7.66
C LYS A 58 -4.11 -5.53 -7.99
N LYS A 59 -3.67 -6.15 -9.10
CA LYS A 59 -2.27 -6.11 -9.53
C LYS A 59 -1.81 -4.69 -9.85
N ARG A 60 -2.66 -3.92 -10.55
CA ARG A 60 -2.40 -2.51 -10.86
C ARG A 60 -2.20 -1.69 -9.58
N LEU A 61 -3.15 -1.77 -8.64
CA LEU A 61 -3.07 -1.03 -7.37
C LEU A 61 -1.87 -1.43 -6.52
N LEU A 62 -1.50 -2.72 -6.49
CA LEU A 62 -0.28 -3.17 -5.80
C LEU A 62 0.98 -2.61 -6.44
N ALA A 63 1.06 -2.58 -7.78
CA ALA A 63 2.20 -2.03 -8.50
C ALA A 63 2.33 -0.51 -8.26
N GLU A 64 1.22 0.22 -8.28
CA GLU A 64 1.17 1.65 -7.98
C GLU A 64 1.60 1.94 -6.54
N SER A 65 1.07 1.20 -5.56
CA SER A 65 1.45 1.35 -4.16
C SER A 65 2.93 1.04 -3.93
N LYS A 66 3.46 -0.01 -4.57
CA LYS A 66 4.91 -0.31 -4.51
C LYS A 66 5.74 0.85 -5.06
N ALA A 67 5.38 1.40 -6.22
CA ALA A 67 6.10 2.52 -6.81
C ALA A 67 6.07 3.78 -5.94
N ILE A 68 4.99 3.98 -5.16
CA ILE A 68 4.92 5.07 -4.19
C ILE A 68 5.85 4.80 -3.01
N PHE A 69 5.87 3.59 -2.45
CA PHE A 69 6.80 3.23 -1.37
C PHE A 69 8.27 3.37 -1.78
N ASP A 70 8.63 2.97 -2.99
CA ASP A 70 10.00 3.14 -3.51
C ASP A 70 10.40 4.62 -3.57
N ARG A 71 9.44 5.51 -3.93
CA ARG A 71 9.66 6.97 -3.94
C ARG A 71 9.73 7.56 -2.54
N GLU A 72 8.90 7.11 -1.61
CA GLU A 72 8.97 7.53 -0.21
C GLU A 72 10.32 7.15 0.41
N ALA A 73 10.80 5.93 0.17
CA ALA A 73 12.10 5.47 0.66
C ALA A 73 13.24 6.38 0.14
N TYR A 74 13.19 6.76 -1.14
CA TYR A 74 14.16 7.69 -1.71
C TYR A 74 14.09 9.08 -1.05
N LEU A 75 12.91 9.63 -0.83
CA LEU A 75 12.75 10.94 -0.18
C LEU A 75 13.26 10.92 1.27
N ILE A 76 12.97 9.86 2.02
CA ILE A 76 13.49 9.68 3.39
C ILE A 76 15.02 9.66 3.38
N GLU A 77 15.63 8.95 2.42
CA GLU A 77 17.08 8.90 2.29
C GLU A 77 17.67 10.30 1.99
N GLN A 78 17.00 11.10 1.16
CA GLN A 78 17.43 12.47 0.85
C GLN A 78 17.32 13.42 2.05
N ILE A 79 16.25 13.30 2.84
CA ILE A 79 16.10 14.07 4.08
C ILE A 79 17.25 13.71 5.03
N GLN A 80 17.48 12.42 5.29
CA GLN A 80 18.56 11.97 6.16
C GLN A 80 19.95 12.43 5.67
N ARG A 81 20.19 12.42 4.35
CA ARG A 81 21.45 12.93 3.80
C ARG A 81 21.61 14.43 4.04
N THR A 82 20.53 15.20 3.93
CA THR A 82 20.54 16.65 4.14
C THR A 82 20.74 16.98 5.62
N GLU A 83 20.02 16.30 6.51
CA GLU A 83 20.20 16.39 7.96
C GLU A 83 21.64 16.05 8.38
N ASN A 84 22.21 14.97 7.82
CA ASN A 84 23.59 14.58 8.11
C ASN A 84 24.63 15.59 7.62
N ARG A 85 24.36 16.32 6.54
CA ARG A 85 25.23 17.42 6.07
C ARG A 85 25.12 18.61 7.01
N MET A 86 23.91 19.04 7.34
CA MET A 86 23.69 20.14 8.29
C MET A 86 24.29 19.85 9.66
N ALA A 87 24.23 18.59 10.12
CA ALA A 87 24.85 18.18 11.37
C ALA A 87 26.39 18.28 11.35
N LYS A 88 27.02 18.23 10.17
CA LYS A 88 28.49 18.31 10.00
C LYS A 88 28.97 19.73 9.69
N ASP A 89 28.29 20.38 8.76
CA ASP A 89 28.73 21.65 8.16
C ASP A 89 28.04 22.87 8.80
N GLY A 90 27.07 22.64 9.68
CA GLY A 90 26.23 23.66 10.29
C GLY A 90 24.85 23.74 9.63
N VAL A 91 23.86 24.22 10.38
CA VAL A 91 22.51 24.44 9.86
C VAL A 91 22.53 25.61 8.88
N ASP A 92 22.04 25.39 7.66
CA ASP A 92 21.84 26.41 6.65
C ASP A 92 20.36 26.49 6.22
N ASP A 93 19.91 27.69 5.86
CA ASP A 93 18.52 27.94 5.46
C ASP A 93 18.14 27.13 4.20
N ALA A 94 19.09 26.92 3.29
CA ALA A 94 18.88 26.13 2.09
C ALA A 94 18.63 24.63 2.40
N GLY A 95 19.31 24.06 3.40
CA GLY A 95 19.07 22.69 3.85
C GLY A 95 17.70 22.54 4.51
N LEU A 96 17.26 23.53 5.29
CA LEU A 96 15.93 23.55 5.90
C LEU A 96 14.80 23.66 4.87
N ASP A 97 14.95 24.55 3.88
CA ASP A 97 13.99 24.68 2.79
C ASP A 97 13.89 23.39 1.97
N LEU A 98 15.03 22.74 1.71
CA LEU A 98 15.05 21.46 1.00
C LEU A 98 14.32 20.36 1.78
N ILE A 99 14.55 20.25 3.10
CA ILE A 99 13.86 19.27 3.94
C ILE A 99 12.34 19.50 3.89
N ASN A 100 11.89 20.75 4.03
CA ASN A 100 10.46 21.10 3.99
C ASN A 100 9.81 20.73 2.64
N VAL A 101 10.51 20.92 1.51
CA VAL A 101 10.03 20.47 0.19
C VAL A 101 9.93 18.95 0.11
N LEU A 102 10.93 18.22 0.64
CA LEU A 102 10.94 16.76 0.63
C LEU A 102 9.85 16.17 1.54
N GLU A 103 9.61 16.76 2.70
CA GLU A 103 8.53 16.39 3.63
C GLU A 103 7.15 16.59 3.03
N ASN A 104 6.91 17.72 2.35
CA ASN A 104 5.67 17.93 1.60
C ASN A 104 5.48 16.85 0.51
N GLY A 105 6.57 16.42 -0.14
CA GLY A 105 6.55 15.30 -1.10
C GLY A 105 6.10 13.98 -0.46
N LEU A 106 6.55 13.70 0.77
CA LEU A 106 6.13 12.52 1.54
C LEU A 106 4.63 12.57 1.87
N ASP A 107 4.11 13.71 2.29
CA ASP A 107 2.69 13.84 2.63
C ASP A 107 1.77 13.60 1.42
N VAL A 108 2.18 14.06 0.23
CA VAL A 108 1.48 13.77 -1.03
C VAL A 108 1.47 12.27 -1.34
N HIS A 109 2.59 11.58 -1.11
CA HIS A 109 2.68 10.13 -1.33
C HIS A 109 1.83 9.34 -0.33
N ARG A 110 1.88 9.68 0.96
CA ARG A 110 1.02 9.11 2.00
C ARG A 110 -0.47 9.31 1.71
N TYR A 111 -0.84 10.47 1.17
CA TYR A 111 -2.21 10.71 0.74
C TYR A 111 -2.62 9.77 -0.40
N LYS A 112 -1.78 9.58 -1.42
CA LYS A 112 -2.06 8.66 -2.54
C LYS A 112 -2.17 7.20 -2.08
N ILE A 113 -1.31 6.75 -1.17
CA ILE A 113 -1.42 5.40 -0.60
C ILE A 113 -2.78 5.20 0.09
N ARG A 114 -3.23 6.19 0.88
CA ARG A 114 -4.56 6.15 1.51
C ARG A 114 -5.69 6.07 0.48
N GLN A 115 -5.57 6.76 -0.65
CA GLN A 115 -6.55 6.66 -1.74
C GLN A 115 -6.55 5.28 -2.38
N ASN A 116 -5.37 4.71 -2.70
CA ASN A 116 -5.26 3.36 -3.25
C ASN A 116 -5.87 2.32 -2.30
N TRP A 117 -5.75 2.52 -0.98
CA TRP A 117 -6.36 1.66 0.03
C TRP A 117 -7.88 1.75 0.09
N ARG A 118 -8.43 2.96 -0.07
CA ARG A 118 -9.88 3.12 -0.22
C ARG A 118 -10.39 2.44 -1.49
N GLU A 119 -9.73 2.67 -2.63
CA GLU A 119 -10.11 2.03 -3.89
C GLU A 119 -10.06 0.49 -3.80
N LEU A 120 -9.05 -0.06 -3.14
CA LEU A 120 -8.95 -1.50 -2.91
C LEU A 120 -10.06 -2.03 -1.99
N SER A 121 -10.42 -1.28 -0.95
CA SER A 121 -11.54 -1.61 -0.05
C SER A 121 -12.87 -1.60 -0.80
N ASP A 122 -13.14 -0.56 -1.59
CA ASP A 122 -14.35 -0.43 -2.40
C ASP A 122 -14.43 -1.51 -3.49
N LEU A 123 -13.27 -1.94 -4.02
CA LEU A 123 -13.17 -3.08 -4.93
C LEU A 123 -13.39 -4.41 -4.21
N LEU A 124 -13.05 -4.55 -2.94
CA LEU A 124 -13.36 -5.77 -2.19
C LEU A 124 -14.85 -5.84 -1.89
N GLU A 125 -15.43 -4.76 -1.36
CA GLU A 125 -16.85 -4.67 -0.99
C GLU A 125 -17.77 -5.05 -2.16
N ARG A 126 -17.54 -4.45 -3.35
CA ARG A 126 -18.31 -4.73 -4.58
C ARG A 126 -18.24 -6.17 -5.11
N TYR A 127 -17.29 -6.97 -4.65
CA TYR A 127 -17.11 -8.35 -5.09
C TYR A 127 -17.42 -9.37 -3.99
N THR A 128 -17.74 -8.91 -2.76
CA THR A 128 -18.24 -9.73 -1.65
C THR A 128 -19.76 -9.72 -1.51
N ASP A 129 -20.45 -8.76 -2.12
CA ASP A 129 -21.91 -8.77 -2.34
C ASP A 129 -22.30 -9.71 -3.51
#